data_AF-R9KE18-F1
#
_entry.id   AF-R9KE18-F1
#
_cell.length_a   1.000
_cell.length_b   1.000
_cell.length_c   1.000
_cell.angle_alpha   90.00
_cell.angle_beta   90.00
_cell.angle_gamma   90.00
#
_symmetry.space_group_name_H-M   'P 1'
#
loop_
_entity.id
_entity.type
_entity.pdbx_description
1 polymer ?
#
loop_
_entity_poly.entity_id
_entity_poly.type
_entity_poly.pdbx_seq_one_letter_code
_entity_poly.pdbx_strand_id
1 'polypeptide(L)' 'MKKILLATPTMHTEEQQYIQKAFETNWISPLGPNVDEFEDKVAAYVGASSSAGFACQVILKIQKRIWNAL' A
#
# COMPACT_ATOMS: atom_id res chain seq x y z
N MET A 1 -18.90 -2.61 27.97
CA MET A 1 -19.09 -1.60 26.88
C MET A 1 -18.78 -2.24 25.54
N LYS A 2 -19.68 -2.12 24.56
CA LYS A 2 -19.50 -2.67 23.21
C LYS A 2 -18.75 -1.63 22.37
N LYS A 3 -17.64 -2.01 21.73
CA LYS A 3 -16.89 -1.09 20.84
C LYS A 3 -17.79 -0.71 19.67
N ILE A 4 -18.07 0.58 19.53
CA ILE A 4 -18.68 1.13 18.31
C ILE A 4 -17.52 1.39 17.34
N LEU A 5 -17.49 0.64 16.24
CA LEU A 5 -16.50 0.81 15.19
C LEU A 5 -17.05 1.83 14.18
N LEU A 6 -16.32 2.92 13.96
CA LEU A 6 -16.71 3.98 13.02
C LEU A 6 -16.40 3.62 11.57
N ALA A 7 -15.40 2.77 11.35
CA ALA A 7 -15.03 2.24 10.04
C ALA A 7 -14.39 0.86 10.22
N THR A 8 -15.11 -0.19 9.84
CA THR A 8 -14.53 -1.53 9.73
C THR A 8 -13.83 -1.67 8.38
N PRO A 9 -12.64 -2.28 8.33
CA PRO A 9 -12.01 -2.61 7.05
C PRO A 9 -12.98 -3.48 6.24
N THR A 10 -13.27 -3.05 5.01
CA THR A 10 -14.12 -3.80 4.09
C THR A 10 -13.23 -4.35 3.00
N MET A 11 -13.16 -5.67 2.92
CA MET A 11 -12.44 -6.40 1.87
C MET A 11 -13.49 -6.99 0.94
N HIS A 12 -13.34 -6.76 -0.36
CA HIS A 12 -14.14 -7.42 -1.38
C HIS A 12 -13.33 -8.59 -1.98
N THR A 13 -13.81 -9.14 -3.09
CA THR A 13 -13.23 -10.33 -3.72
C THR A 13 -11.92 -10.03 -4.46
N GLU A 14 -11.77 -8.81 -5.00
CA GLU A 14 -10.61 -8.45 -5.83
C GLU A 14 -9.33 -8.29 -4.98
N GLU A 15 -9.45 -7.75 -3.78
CA GLU A 15 -8.33 -7.56 -2.86
C GLU A 15 -7.66 -8.88 -2.48
N GLN A 16 -8.43 -9.97 -2.39
CA GLN A 16 -7.90 -11.32 -2.15
C GLN A 16 -7.04 -11.83 -3.31
N GLN A 17 -7.37 -11.48 -4.55
CA GLN A 17 -6.61 -11.92 -5.73
C GLN A 17 -5.21 -11.28 -5.74
N TYR A 18 -5.10 -10.00 -5.37
CA TYR A 18 -3.80 -9.33 -5.29
C TYR A 18 -2.91 -9.92 -4.18
N ILE A 19 -3.51 -10.31 -3.05
CA ILE A 19 -2.81 -10.99 -1.95
C ILE A 19 -2.33 -12.37 -2.41
N GLN A 20 -3.20 -13.15 -3.05
CA GLN A 20 -2.86 -14.48 -3.56
C GLN A 20 -1.72 -14.42 -4.59
N LYS A 21 -1.77 -13.46 -5.52
CA LYS A 21 -0.72 -13.22 -6.51
C LYS A 21 0.62 -12.83 -5.85
N ALA A 22 0.60 -12.04 -4.79
CA ALA A 22 1.81 -11.68 -4.04
C ALA A 22 2.43 -12.91 -3.36
N PHE A 23 1.61 -13.80 -2.80
CA PHE A 23 2.09 -15.07 -2.24
C PHE A 23 2.62 -16.03 -3.32
N GLU A 24 1.94 -16.18 -4.45
CA GLU A 24 2.37 -17.03 -5.57
C GLU A 24 3.71 -16.59 -6.17
N THR A 25 3.92 -15.28 -6.27
CA THR A 25 5.19 -14.71 -6.76
C THR A 25 6.29 -14.68 -5.71
N ASN A 26 6.04 -15.26 -4.52
CA ASN A 26 6.91 -15.21 -3.34
C ASN A 26 7.37 -13.78 -3.01
N TRP A 27 6.49 -12.83 -3.29
CA TRP A 27 6.78 -11.42 -3.19
C TRP A 27 6.07 -10.84 -1.97
N ILE A 28 6.72 -10.99 -0.83
CA ILE A 28 6.28 -10.50 0.49
C ILE A 28 7.21 -9.35 0.89
N SER A 29 7.26 -8.31 0.05
CA SER A 29 8.15 -7.15 0.23
C SER A 29 7.38 -5.85 0.05
N PRO A 30 7.75 -4.77 0.77
CA PRO A 30 7.15 -3.44 0.60
C PRO A 30 7.42 -2.79 -0.77
N LEU A 31 8.22 -3.40 -1.65
CA LEU A 31 8.57 -2.89 -2.97
C LEU A 31 8.32 -3.95 -4.05
N GLY A 32 7.55 -3.60 -5.09
CA GLY A 32 7.29 -4.46 -6.25
C GLY A 32 5.93 -4.21 -6.91
N PRO A 33 5.44 -5.11 -7.78
CA PRO A 33 4.52 -4.77 -8.86
C PRO A 33 3.16 -4.22 -8.42
N ASN A 34 2.59 -4.70 -7.30
CA ASN A 34 1.32 -4.14 -6.80
C ASN A 34 1.51 -2.71 -6.25
N VAL A 35 2.70 -2.38 -5.74
CA VAL A 35 3.03 -1.03 -5.22
C VAL A 35 3.28 -0.09 -6.38
N ASP A 36 4.02 -0.52 -7.40
CA ASP A 36 4.28 0.26 -8.61
C ASP A 36 2.96 0.60 -9.33
N GLU A 37 2.09 -0.40 -9.52
CA GLU A 37 0.79 -0.20 -10.16
C GLU A 37 -0.15 0.69 -9.33
N PHE A 38 -0.08 0.60 -8.01
CA PHE A 38 -0.83 1.49 -7.11
C PHE A 38 -0.35 2.95 -7.25
N GLU A 39 0.96 3.19 -7.28
CA GLU A 39 1.52 4.53 -7.46
C GLU A 39 1.11 5.14 -8.81
N ASP A 40 1.19 4.37 -9.88
CA ASP A 40 0.82 4.84 -11.22
C ASP A 40 -0.68 5.14 -11.32
N LYS A 41 -1.55 4.29 -10.78
CA LYS A 41 -3.01 4.52 -10.77
C LYS A 41 -3.38 5.74 -9.94
N VAL A 42 -2.75 5.93 -8.78
CA VAL A 42 -3.00 7.10 -7.94
C VAL A 42 -2.49 8.37 -8.61
N ALA A 43 -1.31 8.34 -9.24
CA ALA A 43 -0.79 9.47 -9.99
C ALA A 43 -1.69 9.85 -11.17
N ALA A 44 -2.19 8.86 -11.91
CA ALA A 44 -3.16 9.07 -12.99
C ALA A 44 -4.49 9.64 -12.46
N TYR A 45 -5.00 9.13 -11.34
CA TYR A 45 -6.25 9.61 -10.73
C TYR A 45 -6.14 11.08 -10.27
N VAL A 46 -5.01 11.47 -9.70
CA VAL A 46 -4.78 12.83 -9.18
C VAL A 46 -4.26 13.78 -10.29
N GLY A 47 -3.86 13.25 -11.45
CA GLY A 47 -3.25 14.03 -12.53
C GLY A 47 -1.83 14.52 -12.21
N ALA A 48 -1.10 13.81 -11.35
CA ALA A 48 0.25 14.15 -10.95
C ALA A 48 1.28 13.58 -11.94
N SER A 49 2.21 14.42 -12.40
CA SER A 49 3.21 14.07 -13.42
C SER A 49 4.32 13.12 -12.94
N SER A 50 4.31 12.69 -11.67
CA SER A 50 5.35 11.84 -11.10
C SER A 50 4.79 10.90 -10.03
N SER A 51 4.59 9.64 -10.39
CA SER A 51 4.14 8.55 -9.51
C SER A 51 5.18 8.20 -8.44
N ALA A 52 6.47 8.31 -8.78
CA ALA A 52 7.59 8.01 -7.89
C ALA A 52 7.67 8.87 -6.61
N GLY A 53 6.91 9.95 -6.52
CA GLY A 53 6.95 10.87 -5.37
C GLY A 53 6.10 10.44 -4.18
N PHE A 54 5.01 9.69 -4.38
CA PHE A 54 3.98 9.55 -3.34
C PHE A 54 4.22 8.35 -2.41
N ALA A 55 4.52 7.13 -2.89
CA ALA A 55 4.82 6.04 -1.95
C ALA A 55 6.28 6.04 -1.51
N CYS A 56 7.25 6.54 -2.29
CA CYS A 56 8.60 6.80 -1.76
C CYS A 56 8.56 7.68 -0.49
N GLN A 57 7.75 8.75 -0.46
CA GLN A 57 7.60 9.57 0.76
C GLN A 57 6.89 8.85 1.92
N VAL A 58 5.90 8.01 1.64
CA VAL A 58 5.14 7.28 2.68
C VAL A 58 5.96 6.11 3.23
N ILE A 59 6.59 5.32 2.35
CA ILE A 59 7.47 4.19 2.68
C ILE A 59 8.73 4.70 3.39
N LEU A 60 9.38 5.78 2.90
CA LEU A 60 10.52 6.38 3.61
C LEU A 60 10.09 6.98 4.95
N LYS A 61 8.91 7.58 5.10
CA LYS A 61 8.41 8.06 6.39
C LYS A 61 8.17 6.93 7.39
N ILE A 62 7.64 5.79 6.94
CA ILE A 62 7.41 4.62 7.80
C ILE A 62 8.75 3.96 8.16
N GLN A 63 9.65 3.77 7.20
CA GLN A 63 11.00 3.24 7.42
C GLN A 63 11.83 4.14 8.35
N LYS A 64 11.80 5.47 8.18
CA LYS A 64 12.45 6.42 9.11
C LYS A 64 11.88 6.35 10.52
N ARG A 65 10.56 6.16 10.66
CA ARG A 65 9.91 6.05 11.97
C ARG A 65 10.27 4.75 12.68
N ILE A 66 10.45 3.65 11.94
CA ILE A 66 10.90 2.37 12.48
C ILE A 66 12.39 2.44 12.86
N TRP A 67 13.23 3.03 12.01
CA TRP A 67 14.67 3.18 12.27
C TRP A 67 14.97 4.08 13.48
N ASN A 68 14.21 5.17 13.66
CA ASN A 68 14.38 6.07 14.81
C ASN A 68 13.69 5.55 16.10
N ALA A 69 13.02 4.40 16.03
CA ALA A 69 12.42 3.72 17.17
C ALA A 69 13.27 2.54 17.69
N LEU A 70 14.45 2.31 17.08
CA LEU A 70 15.54 1.46 17.53
C LEU A 70 16.70 2.34 18.03
#